data_AF-J1H6D7-F1
#
_entry.id   AF-J1H6D7-F1
#
_cell.length_a   1.000
_cell.length_b   1.000
_cell.length_c   1.000
_cell.angle_alpha   90.00
_cell.angle_beta   90.00
_cell.angle_gamma   90.00
#
_symmetry.space_group_name_H-M   'P 1'
#
loop_
_entity.id
_entity.type
_entity.pdbx_description
1 polymer ?
#
loop_
_entity_poly.entity_id
_entity_poly.type
_entity_poly.pdbx_seq_one_letter_code
_entity_poly.pdbx_strand_id
1 'polypeptide(L)'
;MQGSAFFTLHAKFEELYDHTADVIDEVAERLLALGQAPIANLKQALDIATIKELNSAPITSEESIHQLCTDVEYWVRDTKELVALAEEEKDSVTADLFNGYLEHYEKLLWMLRAYQA
;
A
#
# COMPACT_ATOMS: atom_id res chain seq x y z
N MET A 1 -4.48 -14.93 -10.83
CA MET A 1 -3.53 -15.79 -10.12
C MET A 1 -3.88 -17.26 -10.35
N GLN A 2 -2.90 -18.11 -10.64
CA GLN A 2 -3.05 -19.57 -10.73
C GLN A 2 -1.88 -20.24 -9.99
N GLY A 3 -2.10 -21.40 -9.39
CA GLY A 3 -1.06 -22.16 -8.69
C GLY A 3 -1.58 -22.96 -7.49
N SER A 4 -0.72 -23.80 -6.92
CA SER A 4 -1.03 -24.63 -5.74
C SER A 4 -1.37 -23.80 -4.49
N ALA A 5 -0.88 -22.56 -4.42
CA ALA A 5 -1.12 -21.62 -3.33
C ALA A 5 -2.41 -20.79 -3.48
N PHE A 6 -3.23 -21.05 -4.51
CA PHE A 6 -4.34 -20.18 -4.90
C PHE A 6 -5.27 -19.82 -3.74
N PHE A 7 -5.77 -20.80 -2.98
CA PHE A 7 -6.75 -20.53 -1.92
C PHE A 7 -6.17 -19.70 -0.78
N THR A 8 -4.92 -19.96 -0.38
CA THR A 8 -4.24 -19.20 0.68
C THR A 8 -4.00 -17.76 0.25
N LEU A 9 -3.44 -17.56 -0.95
CA LEU A 9 -3.10 -16.24 -1.45
C LEU A 9 -4.34 -15.44 -1.85
N HIS A 10 -5.41 -16.07 -2.33
CA HIS A 10 -6.65 -15.40 -2.67
C HIS A 10 -7.27 -14.72 -1.45
N ALA A 11 -7.41 -15.46 -0.34
CA ALA A 11 -7.90 -14.91 0.92
C ALA A 11 -6.97 -13.81 1.46
N LYS A 12 -5.65 -13.99 1.33
CA LYS A 12 -4.69 -12.96 1.75
C LYS A 12 -4.79 -11.69 0.92
N PHE A 13 -4.97 -11.78 -0.39
CA PHE A 13 -5.11 -10.61 -1.25
C PHE A 13 -6.40 -9.85 -0.99
N GLU A 14 -7.49 -10.56 -0.64
CA GLU A 14 -8.74 -9.95 -0.16
C GLU A 14 -8.52 -9.10 1.10
N GLU A 15 -7.90 -9.68 2.12
CA GLU A 15 -7.53 -8.94 3.33
C GLU A 15 -6.70 -7.67 3.01
N LEU A 16 -5.77 -7.75 2.05
CA LEU A 16 -4.89 -6.63 1.71
C LEU A 16 -5.59 -5.53 0.92
N TYR A 17 -6.45 -5.85 -0.04
CA TYR A 17 -7.15 -4.81 -0.79
C TYR A 17 -8.25 -4.15 0.04
N ASP A 18 -8.87 -4.88 0.98
CA ASP A 18 -9.84 -4.33 1.92
C ASP A 18 -9.16 -3.32 2.86
N HIS A 19 -8.03 -3.71 3.48
CA HIS A 19 -7.24 -2.79 4.29
C HIS A 19 -6.75 -1.57 3.49
N THR A 20 -6.39 -1.76 2.22
CA THR A 20 -5.97 -0.65 1.35
C THR A 20 -7.12 0.32 1.10
N ALA A 21 -8.36 -0.16 0.98
CA ALA A 21 -9.53 0.70 0.86
C ALA A 21 -9.73 1.57 2.11
N ASP A 22 -9.53 1.01 3.31
CA ASP A 22 -9.58 1.76 4.57
C ASP A 22 -8.48 2.83 4.63
N VAL A 23 -7.25 2.49 4.21
CA VAL A 23 -6.14 3.47 4.12
C VAL A 23 -6.45 4.61 3.16
N ILE A 24 -7.06 4.31 2.01
CA ILE A 24 -7.43 5.35 1.02
C ILE A 24 -8.42 6.35 1.63
N ASP A 25 -9.42 5.86 2.37
CA ASP A 25 -10.42 6.71 3.03
C ASP A 25 -9.79 7.58 4.11
N GLU A 26 -9.01 6.98 5.02
CA GLU A 26 -8.38 7.70 6.13
C GLU A 26 -7.37 8.77 5.64
N VAL A 27 -6.62 8.49 4.58
CA VAL A 27 -5.74 9.49 3.94
C VAL A 27 -6.55 10.63 3.30
N ALA A 28 -7.67 10.32 2.64
CA ALA A 28 -8.53 11.34 2.05
C ALA A 28 -9.18 12.22 3.13
N GLU A 29 -9.66 11.64 4.22
CA GLU A 29 -10.18 12.36 5.38
C GLU A 29 -9.09 13.19 6.06
N ARG A 30 -7.86 12.70 6.15
CA ARG A 30 -6.73 13.46 6.69
C ARG A 30 -6.43 14.71 5.86
N LEU A 31 -6.44 14.59 4.53
CA LEU A 31 -6.30 15.74 3.62
C LEU A 31 -7.43 16.77 3.82
N LEU A 32 -8.68 16.31 3.94
CA LEU A 32 -9.83 17.18 4.21
C LEU A 32 -9.70 17.89 5.56
N ALA A 33 -9.24 17.19 6.60
CA ALA A 33 -9.01 17.77 7.93
C ALA A 33 -7.92 18.84 7.93
N LEU A 34 -6.96 18.76 7.01
CA LEU A 34 -5.93 19.77 6.75
C LEU A 34 -6.41 20.91 5.82
N GLY A 35 -7.69 20.91 5.42
CA GLY A 35 -8.27 21.90 4.51
C GLY A 35 -7.87 21.73 3.04
N GLN A 36 -7.32 20.57 2.68
CA GLN A 36 -6.96 20.22 1.30
C GLN A 36 -8.09 19.45 0.62
N ALA A 37 -8.05 19.37 -0.71
CA ALA A 37 -8.99 18.58 -1.50
C ALA A 37 -8.32 17.29 -2.01
N PRO A 38 -8.77 16.09 -1.59
CA PRO A 38 -8.24 14.84 -2.10
C PRO A 38 -8.67 14.62 -3.57
N ILE A 39 -7.89 13.82 -4.30
CA ILE A 39 -8.28 13.36 -5.63
C ILE A 39 -9.45 12.39 -5.50
N ALA A 40 -10.58 12.71 -6.15
CA ALA A 40 -11.83 11.97 -6.01
C ALA A 40 -12.27 11.25 -7.31
N ASN A 41 -11.35 11.04 -8.27
CA ASN A 41 -11.63 10.22 -9.45
C ASN A 41 -10.43 9.35 -9.83
N LEU A 42 -10.74 8.18 -10.41
CA LEU A 42 -9.75 7.16 -10.76
C LEU A 42 -8.76 7.64 -11.84
N LYS A 43 -9.21 8.48 -12.77
CA LYS A 43 -8.35 8.98 -13.85
C LYS A 43 -7.16 9.75 -13.29
N GLN A 44 -7.42 10.75 -12.46
CA GLN A 44 -6.37 11.55 -11.84
C GLN A 44 -5.53 10.73 -10.85
N ALA A 45 -6.14 9.79 -10.12
CA ALA A 45 -5.40 8.90 -9.24
C ALA A 45 -4.39 8.06 -10.02
N LEU A 46 -4.79 7.45 -11.14
CA LEU A 46 -3.92 6.68 -12.02
C LEU A 46 -2.83 7.53 -12.69
N ASP A 47 -3.14 8.79 -13.04
CA ASP A 47 -2.18 9.71 -13.66
C ASP A 47 -0.99 10.03 -12.72
N ILE A 48 -1.22 10.05 -11.40
CA ILE A 48 -0.17 10.34 -10.40
C ILE A 48 0.39 9.09 -9.70
N ALA A 49 -0.22 7.91 -9.90
CA ALA A 49 0.17 6.70 -9.19
C ALA A 49 1.61 6.27 -9.54
N THR A 50 2.42 6.01 -8.51
CA THR A 50 3.76 5.44 -8.70
C THR A 50 3.70 3.94 -9.00
N ILE A 51 2.87 3.20 -8.28
CA ILE A 51 2.59 1.79 -8.55
C ILE A 51 1.81 1.67 -9.86
N LYS A 52 2.22 0.76 -10.73
CA LYS A 52 1.64 0.57 -12.07
C LYS A 52 0.77 -0.67 -12.10
N GLU A 53 -0.36 -0.55 -12.81
CA GLU A 53 -1.23 -1.68 -13.05
C GLU A 53 -0.49 -2.78 -13.81
N LEU A 54 -0.73 -4.03 -13.41
CA LEU A 54 -0.29 -5.18 -14.18
C LEU A 54 -1.14 -5.32 -15.44
N ASN A 55 -0.54 -5.89 -16.49
CA ASN A 55 -1.28 -6.25 -17.69
C ASN A 55 -2.44 -7.21 -17.35
N SER A 56 -3.53 -7.12 -18.12
CA SER A 56 -4.67 -8.03 -18.00
C SER A 56 -4.32 -9.42 -18.54
N ALA A 57 -3.57 -10.19 -17.75
CA ALA A 57 -3.10 -11.53 -18.08
C ALA A 57 -3.02 -12.41 -16.82
N PRO A 58 -3.12 -13.75 -16.98
CA PRO A 58 -2.85 -14.66 -15.87
C PRO A 58 -1.40 -14.51 -15.38
N ILE A 59 -1.25 -14.44 -14.06
CA ILE A 59 0.04 -14.51 -13.36
C ILE A 59 0.06 -15.69 -12.40
N THR A 60 1.25 -16.25 -12.18
CA THR A 60 1.49 -17.31 -11.20
C THR A 60 1.47 -16.75 -9.77
N SER A 61 1.33 -17.65 -8.79
CA SER A 61 1.49 -17.28 -7.37
C SER A 61 2.86 -16.66 -7.08
N GLU A 62 3.94 -17.18 -7.65
CA GLU A 62 5.29 -16.66 -7.46
C GLU A 62 5.46 -15.22 -8.01
N GLU A 63 5.02 -14.99 -9.25
CA GLU A 63 5.03 -13.66 -9.87
C GLU A 63 4.20 -12.66 -9.06
N SER A 64 3.03 -13.07 -8.56
CA SER A 64 2.16 -12.20 -7.76
C SER A 64 2.82 -11.77 -6.45
N ILE A 65 3.51 -12.68 -5.76
CA ILE A 65 4.20 -12.35 -4.51
C ILE A 65 5.44 -11.51 -4.78
N HIS A 66 6.17 -11.79 -5.87
CA HIS A 66 7.32 -10.99 -6.26
C HIS A 66 6.94 -9.53 -6.56
N GLN A 67 5.87 -9.32 -7.32
CA GLN A 67 5.35 -7.98 -7.57
C GLN A 67 4.91 -7.31 -6.27
N LEU A 68 4.14 -8.00 -5.44
CA LEU A 68 3.65 -7.44 -4.19
C LEU A 68 4.79 -7.07 -3.22
N CYS A 69 5.84 -7.90 -3.13
CA CYS A 69 7.05 -7.54 -2.37
C CYS A 69 7.65 -6.21 -2.86
N THR A 70 7.76 -6.04 -4.18
CA THR A 70 8.31 -4.82 -4.80
C THR A 70 7.47 -3.60 -4.47
N ASP A 71 6.14 -3.74 -4.53
CA ASP A 71 5.21 -2.64 -4.25
C ASP A 71 5.20 -2.27 -2.76
N VAL A 72 5.24 -3.26 -1.87
CA VAL A 72 5.32 -3.02 -0.41
C VAL A 72 6.68 -2.43 -0.02
N GLU A 73 7.78 -2.83 -0.67
CA GLU A 73 9.10 -2.17 -0.50
C GLU A 73 9.05 -0.69 -0.87
N TYR A 74 8.35 -0.36 -1.96
CA TYR A 74 8.09 1.02 -2.32
C TYR A 74 7.30 1.74 -1.22
N TRP A 75 6.18 1.17 -0.75
CA TRP A 75 5.37 1.78 0.31
C TRP A 75 6.14 2.01 1.61
N VAL A 76 6.98 1.07 2.04
CA VAL A 76 7.83 1.24 3.23
C VAL A 76 8.76 2.44 3.08
N ARG A 77 9.40 2.60 1.91
CA ARG A 77 10.30 3.73 1.65
C ARG A 77 9.54 5.06 1.59
N ASP A 78 8.46 5.09 0.83
CA ASP A 78 7.63 6.28 0.60
C ASP A 78 6.99 6.77 1.91
N THR A 79 6.50 5.84 2.73
CA THR A 79 5.95 6.14 4.06
C THR A 79 7.00 6.74 5.00
N LYS A 80 8.25 6.22 5.00
CA LYS A 80 9.34 6.80 5.81
C LYS A 80 9.65 8.23 5.40
N GLU A 81 9.64 8.52 4.10
CA GLU A 81 9.84 9.88 3.60
C GLU A 81 8.69 10.80 4.03
N LEU A 82 7.44 10.35 3.93
CA LEU A 82 6.27 11.11 4.35
C LEU A 82 6.28 11.40 5.86
N VAL A 83 6.61 10.41 6.69
CA VAL A 83 6.75 10.60 8.14
C VAL A 83 7.79 11.68 8.44
N ALA A 84 8.96 11.62 7.81
CA ALA A 84 10.00 12.62 8.00
C ALA A 84 9.55 14.04 7.60
N LEU A 85 8.85 14.17 6.47
CA LEU A 85 8.28 15.45 6.02
C LEU A 85 7.21 15.97 6.98
N ALA A 86 6.32 15.11 7.47
CA ALA A 86 5.29 15.48 8.43
C ALA A 86 5.91 15.96 9.76
N GLU A 87 6.97 15.29 10.24
CA GLU A 87 7.70 15.72 11.43
C GLU A 87 8.40 17.07 11.23
N GLU A 88 9.01 17.31 10.07
CA GLU A 88 9.64 18.60 9.72
C GLU A 88 8.63 19.76 9.76
N GLU A 89 7.42 19.52 9.22
CA GLU A 89 6.30 20.46 9.22
C GLU A 89 5.54 20.50 10.57
N LYS A 90 5.98 19.73 11.56
CA LYS A 90 5.36 19.60 12.89
C LYS A 90 3.91 19.08 12.84
N ASP A 91 3.56 18.33 11.82
CA ASP A 91 2.30 17.61 11.70
C ASP A 91 2.41 16.23 12.36
N SER A 92 2.36 16.22 13.70
CA SER A 92 2.49 14.99 14.47
C SER A 92 1.36 13.99 14.23
N VAL A 93 0.18 14.44 13.82
CA VAL A 93 -0.99 13.56 13.59
C VAL A 93 -0.82 12.80 12.29
N THR A 94 -0.37 13.45 11.21
CA THR A 94 -0.03 12.75 9.96
C THR A 94 1.15 11.82 10.17
N ALA A 95 2.18 12.24 10.91
CA ALA A 95 3.32 11.38 11.22
C ALA A 95 2.91 10.11 11.98
N ASP A 96 2.08 10.24 13.02
CA ASP A 96 1.58 9.09 13.81
C ASP A 96 0.74 8.13 12.95
N LEU A 97 -0.16 8.67 12.13
CA LEU A 97 -0.97 7.89 11.20
C LEU A 97 -0.11 7.03 10.27
N PHE A 98 0.88 7.65 9.61
CA PHE A 98 1.75 6.95 8.68
C PHE A 98 2.78 6.05 9.37
N ASN A 99 3.14 6.30 10.63
CA ASN A 99 3.91 5.33 11.43
C ASN A 99 3.12 4.04 11.67
N GLY A 100 1.79 4.12 11.89
CA GLY A 100 0.92 2.96 11.96
C GLY A 100 0.92 2.14 10.67
N TYR A 101 0.83 2.80 9.52
CA TYR A 101 0.95 2.14 8.22
C TYR A 101 2.33 1.55 8.00
N LEU A 102 3.39 2.24 8.41
CA LEU A 102 4.75 1.76 8.29
C LEU A 102 4.98 0.44 9.03
N GLU A 103 4.49 0.35 10.28
CA GLU A 103 4.55 -0.89 11.06
C GLU A 103 3.87 -2.04 10.32
N HIS A 104 2.68 -1.80 9.78
CA HIS A 104 1.93 -2.78 9.01
C HIS A 104 2.71 -3.24 7.77
N TYR A 105 3.23 -2.30 6.96
CA TYR A 105 3.93 -2.60 5.72
C TYR A 105 5.27 -3.32 5.95
N GLU A 106 6.04 -2.95 6.97
CA GLU A 106 7.29 -3.65 7.30
C GLU A 106 7.02 -5.09 7.74
N LYS A 107 5.96 -5.32 8.52
CA LYS A 107 5.53 -6.67 8.92
C LYS A 107 5.04 -7.48 7.71
N LEU A 108 4.24 -6.88 6.84
CA LEU A 108 3.77 -7.51 5.60
C LEU A 108 4.96 -7.91 4.72
N LEU A 109 5.91 -7.00 4.50
CA LEU A 109 7.09 -7.26 3.69
C LEU A 109 7.92 -8.42 4.23
N TRP A 110 8.12 -8.48 5.55
CA TRP A 110 8.78 -9.62 6.19
C TRP A 110 8.04 -10.93 5.91
N MET A 111 6.72 -10.96 6.09
CA MET A 111 5.92 -12.16 5.85
C MET A 111 5.97 -12.62 4.39
N LEU A 112 5.90 -11.69 3.43
CA LEU A 112 5.97 -12.01 2.01
C LEU A 112 7.35 -12.55 1.61
N ARG A 113 8.43 -11.94 2.11
CA ARG A 113 9.80 -12.44 1.90
C ARG A 113 10.01 -13.83 2.53
N ALA A 114 9.44 -14.07 3.70
CA ALA A 114 9.49 -15.38 4.35
C ALA A 114 8.68 -16.44 3.59
N TYR A 115 7.58 -16.04 2.93
CA TYR A 115 6.80 -16.94 2.09
C TYR A 115 7.52 -17.32 0.79
N GLN A 116 8.39 -16.44 0.27
CA GLN A 116 9.21 -16.70 -0.93
C GLN A 116 10.48 -17.52 -0.67
N ALA A 117 10.97 -17.56 0.58
CA ALA A 117 12.23 -18.21 0.96
C ALA A 117 12.10 -19.74 1.01
#